data_AF-A0A4V5NF69-F1
#
_entry.id   AF-A0A4V5NF69-F1
#
_cell.length_a   1.000
_cell.length_b   1.000
_cell.length_c   1.000
_cell.angle_alpha   90.00
_cell.angle_beta   90.00
_cell.angle_gamma   90.00
#
_symmetry.space_group_name_H-M   'P 1'
#
loop_
_entity.id
_entity.type
_entity.pdbx_description
1 polymer ?
#
loop_
_entity_poly.entity_id
_entity_poly.type
_entity_poly.pdbx_seq_one_letter_code
_entity_poly.pdbx_strand_id
1 'polypeptide(L)'
;QQQQQLALAQQQQQQQIPDVGNMLADLEVDQLPPNLKREGSDWFAIFNPRVRRVLDVNLVHNLPHSSVIFDVEDGRQVSYLQDGSLPQDGDLYIRSVCFSPDGRYLATGAEDKIIRVWDIGSRTIKHQFAGHEQDIYSLDFASNGRHIASGSGDRTVRLWDIESGQCVLTLAIEDGVTTVAISPDNQLVAAGSLDKSVRVWDTTTGFLVERLEGDPGHKDSVYSVAFAPNGKDLVSGSLDKTIRMWELTPPRGLAGGGPKGGKCVKIFEGHKDFVLSVALTPDGAWVMSGSKDRGVQFWDPQTGEAQLMLQGHKNSGTPHHASQRGIC
;
A
#
# COMPACT_ATOMS: atom_id res chain seq x y z
N GLN A 1 9.43 23.23 -51.03
CA GLN A 1 9.97 24.13 -50.00
C GLN A 1 9.01 24.31 -48.82
N GLN A 2 7.74 24.67 -49.03
CA GLN A 2 6.77 24.87 -47.93
C GLN A 2 6.47 23.58 -47.13
N GLN A 3 6.33 22.43 -47.79
CA GLN A 3 6.19 21.12 -47.11
C GLN A 3 7.47 20.69 -46.37
N GLN A 4 8.64 21.11 -46.84
CA GLN A 4 9.92 20.79 -46.21
C GLN A 4 10.17 21.68 -44.99
N GLN A 5 9.71 22.94 -45.04
CA GLN A 5 9.64 23.83 -43.88
C GLN A 5 8.59 23.39 -42.86
N LEU A 6 7.45 22.82 -43.28
CA LEU A 6 6.48 22.20 -42.38
C LEU A 6 7.02 20.93 -41.72
N ALA A 7 7.77 20.10 -42.44
CA ALA A 7 8.44 18.93 -41.88
C ALA A 7 9.59 19.30 -40.93
N LEU A 8 10.34 20.36 -41.23
CA LEU A 8 11.37 20.91 -40.35
C LEU A 8 10.76 21.64 -39.14
N ALA A 9 9.61 22.30 -39.27
CA ALA A 9 8.88 22.89 -38.14
C ALA A 9 8.23 21.82 -37.26
N GLN A 10 7.74 20.72 -37.84
CA GLN A 10 7.26 19.54 -37.11
C GLN A 10 8.41 18.77 -36.42
N GLN A 11 9.60 18.73 -37.03
CA GLN A 11 10.81 18.21 -36.38
C GLN A 11 11.38 19.16 -35.30
N GLN A 12 11.22 20.48 -35.46
CA GLN A 12 11.68 21.48 -34.48
C GLN A 12 10.73 21.65 -33.28
N GLN A 13 9.52 21.10 -33.33
CA GLN A 13 8.60 21.03 -32.18
C GLN A 13 8.67 19.73 -31.37
N GLN A 14 9.55 18.79 -31.71
CA GLN A 14 9.96 17.76 -30.76
C GLN A 14 10.94 18.40 -29.77
N GLN A 15 10.41 19.10 -28.77
CA GLN A 15 11.17 19.33 -27.55
C GLN A 15 11.71 17.98 -27.11
N GLN A 16 13.04 17.85 -27.01
CA GLN A 16 13.66 16.65 -26.47
C GLN A 16 13.11 16.46 -25.05
N ILE A 17 12.24 15.47 -24.89
CA ILE A 17 11.68 15.11 -23.58
C ILE A 17 12.87 14.72 -22.70
N PRO A 18 13.03 15.32 -21.52
CA PRO A 18 14.12 14.98 -20.61
C PRO A 18 14.11 13.48 -20.28
N ASP A 19 15.29 12.84 -20.31
CA ASP A 19 15.44 11.47 -19.81
C ASP A 19 15.49 11.50 -18.29
N VAL A 20 14.35 11.22 -17.67
CA VAL A 20 14.19 11.20 -16.20
C VAL A 20 14.21 9.77 -15.63
N GLY A 21 14.38 8.74 -16.46
CA GLY A 21 14.23 7.35 -16.04
C GLY A 21 12.87 7.10 -15.36
N ASN A 22 12.91 6.64 -14.12
CA ASN A 22 11.74 6.39 -13.28
C ASN A 22 11.21 7.63 -12.53
N MET A 23 11.90 8.77 -12.60
CA MET A 23 11.55 10.00 -11.89
C MET A 23 10.49 10.78 -12.67
N LEU A 24 9.34 10.15 -12.92
CA LEU A 24 8.30 10.69 -13.80
C LEU A 24 7.71 12.01 -13.27
N ALA A 25 7.80 12.27 -11.97
CA ALA A 25 7.42 13.52 -11.33
C ALA A 25 8.34 14.71 -11.69
N ASP A 26 9.45 14.52 -12.39
CA ASP A 26 10.31 15.58 -12.94
C ASP A 26 9.83 16.13 -14.29
N LEU A 27 8.89 15.45 -14.93
CA LEU A 27 8.34 15.90 -16.20
C LEU A 27 7.22 16.91 -16.01
N GLU A 28 7.30 18.03 -16.72
CA GLU A 28 6.23 19.02 -16.78
C GLU A 28 5.12 18.55 -17.74
N VAL A 29 3.95 18.21 -17.19
CA VAL A 29 2.81 17.68 -17.96
C VAL A 29 2.36 18.59 -19.10
N ASP A 30 2.48 19.90 -18.93
CA ASP A 30 2.09 20.89 -19.95
C ASP A 30 3.01 20.87 -21.18
N GLN A 31 4.24 20.38 -21.02
CA GLN A 31 5.24 20.27 -22.09
C GLN A 31 5.23 18.91 -22.79
N LEU A 32 4.53 17.91 -22.22
CA LEU A 32 4.52 16.56 -22.78
C LEU A 32 3.55 16.43 -23.98
N PRO A 33 3.93 15.68 -25.03
CA PRO A 33 3.05 15.43 -26.16
C PRO A 33 1.90 14.49 -25.76
N PRO A 34 0.73 14.55 -26.46
CA PRO A 34 -0.47 13.79 -26.09
C PRO A 34 -0.32 12.26 -26.02
N ASN A 35 0.70 11.69 -26.67
CA ASN A 35 0.96 10.24 -26.60
C ASN A 35 1.63 9.81 -25.28
N LEU A 36 2.26 10.75 -24.56
CA LEU A 36 2.97 10.54 -23.29
C LEU A 36 2.23 11.09 -22.07
N LYS A 37 1.06 11.69 -22.27
CA LYS A 37 0.22 12.13 -21.18
C LYS A 37 -1.23 11.78 -21.38
N ARG A 38 -1.96 11.79 -20.26
CA ARG A 38 -3.42 11.83 -20.25
C ARG A 38 -3.85 12.79 -19.15
N GLU A 39 -4.86 13.61 -19.40
CA GLU A 39 -5.28 14.62 -18.43
C GLU A 39 -6.80 14.73 -18.39
N GLY A 40 -7.32 14.99 -17.19
CA GLY A 40 -8.69 15.40 -16.92
C GLY A 40 -8.71 16.74 -16.20
N SER A 41 -9.85 17.13 -15.64
CA SER A 41 -10.02 18.41 -14.96
C SER A 41 -9.14 18.60 -13.72
N ASP A 42 -8.86 17.52 -13.01
CA ASP A 42 -8.26 17.50 -11.68
C ASP A 42 -7.21 16.39 -11.51
N TRP A 43 -6.91 15.65 -12.58
CA TRP A 43 -5.93 14.59 -12.58
C TRP A 43 -5.15 14.54 -13.88
N PHE A 44 -3.95 13.97 -13.83
CA PHE A 44 -3.19 13.63 -15.02
C PHE A 44 -2.38 12.36 -14.82
N ALA A 45 -1.90 11.80 -15.92
CA ALA A 45 -1.03 10.66 -16.00
C ALA A 45 0.12 10.96 -16.95
N ILE A 46 1.33 10.57 -16.54
CA ILE A 46 2.55 10.66 -17.34
C ILE A 46 3.00 9.24 -17.65
N PHE A 47 3.17 8.91 -18.92
CA PHE A 47 3.67 7.62 -19.38
C PHE A 47 5.19 7.71 -19.58
N ASN A 48 5.92 6.71 -19.10
CA ASN A 48 7.39 6.71 -19.22
C ASN A 48 7.81 6.62 -20.70
N PRO A 49 8.58 7.59 -21.22
CA PRO A 49 9.00 7.62 -22.62
C PRO A 49 9.98 6.51 -23.02
N ARG A 50 10.65 5.86 -22.05
CA ARG A 50 11.65 4.80 -22.28
C ARG A 50 11.04 3.42 -22.52
N VAL A 51 9.80 3.23 -22.11
CA VAL A 51 9.13 1.93 -22.17
C VAL A 51 7.96 2.00 -23.14
N ARG A 52 7.63 0.86 -23.74
CA ARG A 52 6.45 0.77 -24.59
C ARG A 52 5.21 0.92 -23.72
N ARG A 53 4.35 1.88 -24.05
CA ARG A 53 3.03 2.02 -23.40
C ARG A 53 2.21 0.76 -23.60
N VAL A 54 1.95 0.06 -22.50
CA VAL A 54 1.08 -1.13 -22.41
C VAL A 54 -0.10 -0.92 -21.47
N LEU A 55 -0.08 0.16 -20.68
CA LEU A 55 -1.15 0.55 -19.77
C LEU A 55 -1.86 1.82 -20.28
N ASP A 56 -3.13 1.92 -19.92
CA ASP A 56 -3.93 3.13 -20.08
C ASP A 56 -4.78 3.33 -18.82
N VAL A 57 -5.15 4.57 -18.52
CA VAL A 57 -5.81 4.93 -17.26
C VAL A 57 -7.09 5.75 -17.48
N ASN A 58 -8.15 5.22 -16.87
CA ASN A 58 -9.49 5.79 -16.67
C ASN A 58 -9.69 6.46 -15.30
N LEU A 59 -10.05 7.74 -15.20
CA LEU A 59 -10.83 8.16 -14.01
C LEU A 59 -12.28 7.71 -14.23
N VAL A 60 -12.78 6.83 -13.36
CA VAL A 60 -14.16 6.33 -13.45
C VAL A 60 -15.10 7.16 -12.57
N HIS A 61 -14.72 7.38 -11.31
CA HIS A 61 -15.51 8.12 -10.32
C HIS A 61 -14.64 9.09 -9.51
N ASN A 62 -15.21 10.24 -9.13
CA ASN A 62 -14.65 11.14 -8.12
C ASN A 62 -15.68 11.27 -6.98
N LEU A 63 -15.37 10.69 -5.82
CA LEU A 63 -16.29 10.62 -4.69
C LEU A 63 -15.91 11.68 -3.65
N PRO A 64 -16.81 12.63 -3.31
CA PRO A 64 -16.54 13.65 -2.29
C PRO A 64 -16.42 13.03 -0.90
N HIS A 65 -15.50 13.57 -0.10
CA HIS A 65 -15.07 13.03 1.20
C HIS A 65 -16.19 12.97 2.25
N SER A 66 -16.83 11.82 2.36
CA SER A 66 -17.50 11.37 3.59
C SER A 66 -17.10 9.91 3.81
N SER A 67 -16.74 9.53 5.04
CA SER A 67 -16.38 8.15 5.42
C SER A 67 -17.58 7.22 5.22
N VAL A 68 -17.74 6.72 4.00
CA VAL A 68 -18.92 6.00 3.51
C VAL A 68 -18.42 4.87 2.60
N ILE A 69 -19.08 3.73 2.64
CA ILE A 69 -18.78 2.59 1.76
C ILE A 69 -19.51 2.82 0.44
N PHE A 70 -18.79 2.79 -0.66
CA PHE A 70 -19.32 2.91 -2.02
C PHE A 70 -19.04 1.66 -2.83
N ASP A 71 -19.92 1.38 -3.78
CA ASP A 71 -19.71 0.39 -4.83
C ASP A 71 -18.73 0.96 -5.86
N VAL A 72 -17.76 0.16 -6.26
CA VAL A 72 -16.67 0.60 -7.14
C VAL A 72 -17.12 0.63 -8.62
N GLU A 73 -18.09 -0.20 -9.01
CA GLU A 73 -18.57 -0.28 -10.39
C GLU A 73 -19.45 0.93 -10.72
N ASP A 74 -20.46 1.20 -9.89
CA ASP A 74 -21.48 2.22 -10.18
C ASP A 74 -21.34 3.51 -9.34
N GLY A 75 -20.44 3.54 -8.35
CA GLY A 75 -20.21 4.69 -7.48
C GLY A 75 -21.35 4.91 -6.46
N ARG A 76 -22.27 3.97 -6.31
CA ARG A 76 -23.41 4.09 -5.41
C ARG A 76 -22.97 3.89 -3.96
N GLN A 77 -23.49 4.72 -3.08
CA GLN A 77 -23.34 4.50 -1.64
C GLN A 77 -24.00 3.19 -1.22
N VAL A 78 -23.20 2.28 -0.66
CA VAL A 78 -23.63 0.97 -0.14
C VAL A 78 -24.10 1.11 1.31
N SER A 79 -23.27 1.70 2.17
CA SER A 79 -23.57 1.80 3.60
C SER A 79 -22.77 2.90 4.31
N TYR A 80 -23.27 3.33 5.47
CA TYR A 80 -22.56 4.18 6.44
C TYR A 80 -22.56 3.47 7.80
N LEU A 81 -21.39 3.35 8.41
CA LEU A 81 -21.19 2.65 9.68
C LEU A 81 -20.79 3.66 10.76
N GLN A 82 -21.49 3.62 11.89
CA GLN A 82 -21.26 4.53 13.01
C GLN A 82 -21.35 3.77 14.33
N ASP A 83 -20.40 4.02 15.23
CA ASP A 83 -20.43 3.47 16.58
C ASP A 83 -21.20 4.44 17.48
N GLY A 84 -22.45 4.10 17.82
CA GLY A 84 -23.30 4.91 18.69
C GLY A 84 -22.90 4.88 20.17
N SER A 85 -21.90 4.06 20.56
CA SER A 85 -21.44 3.96 21.95
C SER A 85 -20.37 4.99 22.32
N LEU A 86 -19.76 5.65 21.33
CA LEU A 86 -18.72 6.65 21.54
C LEU A 86 -19.33 8.04 21.83
N PRO A 87 -18.71 8.86 22.69
CA PRO A 87 -19.11 10.25 22.89
C PRO A 87 -19.08 11.03 21.57
N GLN A 88 -20.08 11.89 21.34
CA GLN A 88 -20.10 12.78 20.15
C GLN A 88 -19.05 13.91 20.23
N ASP A 89 -18.47 14.14 21.41
CA ASP A 89 -17.36 15.08 21.61
C ASP A 89 -16.03 14.32 21.61
N GLY A 90 -15.42 14.23 20.44
CA GLY A 90 -14.07 13.68 20.26
C GLY A 90 -13.82 13.19 18.84
N ASP A 91 -12.78 13.71 18.20
CA ASP A 91 -12.29 13.15 16.93
C ASP A 91 -11.60 11.82 17.20
N LEU A 92 -12.23 10.71 16.83
CA LEU A 92 -11.58 9.39 16.80
C LEU A 92 -11.12 9.11 15.37
N TYR A 93 -9.79 9.05 15.17
CA TYR A 93 -9.25 8.72 13.86
C TYR A 93 -9.26 7.21 13.63
N ILE A 94 -9.88 6.81 12.52
CA ILE A 94 -9.70 5.48 11.94
C ILE A 94 -8.42 5.51 11.10
N ARG A 95 -7.46 4.67 11.46
CA ARG A 95 -6.13 4.62 10.83
C ARG A 95 -6.04 3.56 9.75
N SER A 96 -6.80 2.48 9.88
CA SER A 96 -6.83 1.38 8.90
C SER A 96 -8.20 0.74 8.79
N VAL A 97 -8.53 0.28 7.58
CA VAL A 97 -9.72 -0.51 7.28
C VAL A 97 -9.35 -1.67 6.37
N CYS A 98 -10.03 -2.81 6.50
CA CYS A 98 -9.94 -3.90 5.54
C CYS A 98 -11.28 -4.64 5.43
N PHE A 99 -11.64 -5.06 4.23
CA PHE A 99 -12.82 -5.89 4.00
C PHE A 99 -12.50 -7.36 4.24
N SER A 100 -13.48 -8.14 4.71
CA SER A 100 -13.38 -9.59 4.64
C SER A 100 -13.41 -10.06 3.17
N PRO A 101 -12.83 -11.23 2.85
CA PRO A 101 -12.75 -11.72 1.47
C PRO A 101 -14.12 -11.92 0.78
N ASP A 102 -15.17 -12.18 1.56
CA ASP A 102 -16.55 -12.32 1.08
C ASP A 102 -17.30 -10.97 0.98
N GLY A 103 -16.65 -9.86 1.31
CA GLY A 103 -17.22 -8.51 1.32
C GLY A 103 -18.31 -8.29 2.37
N ARG A 104 -18.53 -9.23 3.29
CA ARG A 104 -19.59 -9.15 4.29
C ARG A 104 -19.24 -8.28 5.49
N TYR A 105 -17.97 -8.28 5.87
CA TYR A 105 -17.48 -7.58 7.05
C TYR A 105 -16.49 -6.49 6.66
N LEU A 106 -16.46 -5.43 7.47
CA LEU A 106 -15.40 -4.42 7.46
C LEU A 106 -14.72 -4.44 8.82
N ALA A 107 -13.40 -4.58 8.85
CA ALA A 107 -12.61 -4.36 10.05
C ALA A 107 -12.07 -2.92 10.07
N THR A 108 -12.09 -2.27 11.23
CA THR A 108 -11.58 -0.91 11.42
C THR A 108 -10.66 -0.85 12.63
N GLY A 109 -9.47 -0.25 12.46
CA GLY A 109 -8.49 -0.02 13.51
C GLY A 109 -8.37 1.48 13.80
N ALA A 110 -8.41 1.84 15.08
CA ALA A 110 -8.51 3.23 15.52
C ALA A 110 -7.51 3.58 16.64
N GLU A 111 -7.43 4.87 16.98
CA GLU A 111 -6.57 5.40 18.06
C GLU A 111 -7.08 5.06 19.47
N ASP A 112 -8.34 4.62 19.59
CA ASP A 112 -8.87 4.06 20.84
C ASP A 112 -8.39 2.64 21.12
N LYS A 113 -7.51 2.11 20.25
CA LYS A 113 -6.79 0.84 20.41
C LYS A 113 -7.70 -0.39 20.28
N ILE A 114 -8.92 -0.18 19.79
CA ILE A 114 -9.91 -1.24 19.56
C ILE A 114 -10.02 -1.52 18.07
N ILE A 115 -10.00 -2.81 17.71
CA ILE A 115 -10.39 -3.26 16.39
C ILE A 115 -11.89 -3.59 16.43
N ARG A 116 -12.66 -3.01 15.52
CA ARG A 116 -14.09 -3.32 15.37
C ARG A 116 -14.31 -4.06 14.07
N VAL A 117 -15.06 -5.15 14.11
CA VAL A 117 -15.52 -5.89 12.93
C VAL A 117 -17.01 -5.65 12.76
N TRP A 118 -17.37 -4.97 11.68
CA TRP A 118 -18.71 -4.56 11.33
C TRP A 118 -19.33 -5.57 10.38
N ASP A 119 -20.54 -6.06 10.66
CA ASP A 119 -21.37 -6.68 9.62
C ASP A 119 -22.02 -5.55 8.80
N ILE A 120 -21.66 -5.47 7.52
CA ILE A 120 -22.06 -4.37 6.63
C ILE A 120 -23.57 -4.42 6.36
N GLY A 121 -24.13 -5.62 6.26
CA GLY A 121 -25.55 -5.85 5.97
C GLY A 121 -26.44 -5.45 7.13
N SER A 122 -26.09 -5.83 8.36
CA SER A 122 -26.85 -5.46 9.56
C SER A 122 -26.47 -4.10 10.14
N ARG A 123 -25.34 -3.51 9.71
CA ARG A 123 -24.79 -2.24 10.24
C ARG A 123 -24.52 -2.28 11.74
N THR A 124 -24.05 -3.43 12.22
CA THR A 124 -23.75 -3.67 13.64
C THR A 124 -22.32 -4.13 13.83
N ILE A 125 -21.71 -3.77 14.95
CA ILE A 125 -20.43 -4.33 15.37
C ILE A 125 -20.66 -5.78 15.81
N LYS A 126 -20.03 -6.72 15.11
CA LYS A 126 -20.08 -8.15 15.42
C LYS A 126 -18.99 -8.54 16.42
N HIS A 127 -17.78 -8.01 16.26
CA HIS A 127 -16.66 -8.25 17.17
C HIS A 127 -15.97 -6.96 17.57
N GLN A 128 -15.49 -6.91 18.80
CA GLN A 128 -14.55 -5.91 19.29
C GLN A 128 -13.34 -6.63 19.86
N PHE A 129 -12.17 -6.35 19.31
CA PHE A 129 -10.91 -6.88 19.81
C PHE A 129 -10.16 -5.78 20.56
N ALA A 130 -10.02 -6.00 21.87
CA ALA A 130 -9.22 -5.17 22.77
C ALA A 130 -7.92 -5.89 23.11
N GLY A 131 -6.86 -5.12 23.37
CA GLY A 131 -5.58 -5.67 23.85
C GLY A 131 -4.36 -4.91 23.38
N HIS A 132 -4.48 -4.11 22.31
CA HIS A 132 -3.43 -3.16 21.93
C HIS A 132 -3.31 -2.01 22.93
N GLU A 133 -2.09 -1.51 23.11
CA GLU A 133 -1.79 -0.45 24.08
C GLU A 133 -1.56 0.93 23.44
N GLN A 134 -1.54 0.99 22.10
CA GLN A 134 -1.37 2.18 21.27
C GLN A 134 -2.21 2.07 19.99
N ASP A 135 -2.21 3.13 19.19
CA ASP A 135 -2.91 3.23 17.91
C ASP A 135 -2.65 2.01 17.01
N ILE A 136 -3.68 1.58 16.30
CA ILE A 136 -3.63 0.49 15.34
C ILE A 136 -3.41 1.08 13.95
N TYR A 137 -2.21 0.94 13.40
CA TYR A 137 -1.86 1.58 12.12
C TYR A 137 -2.26 0.76 10.91
N SER A 138 -2.41 -0.56 11.04
CA SER A 138 -2.67 -1.44 9.91
C SER A 138 -3.44 -2.68 10.33
N LEU A 139 -4.37 -3.07 9.48
CA LEU A 139 -5.13 -4.31 9.54
C LEU A 139 -5.04 -5.04 8.20
N ASP A 140 -5.06 -6.37 8.26
CA ASP A 140 -5.24 -7.20 7.07
C ASP A 140 -6.10 -8.43 7.38
N PHE A 141 -7.00 -8.76 6.46
CA PHE A 141 -7.94 -9.87 6.61
C PHE A 141 -7.39 -11.09 5.86
N ALA A 142 -7.28 -12.22 6.56
CA ALA A 142 -6.84 -13.48 5.95
C ALA A 142 -7.78 -13.88 4.79
N SER A 143 -7.24 -14.44 3.71
CA SER A 143 -7.99 -14.82 2.51
C SER A 143 -9.05 -15.90 2.78
N ASN A 144 -8.91 -16.65 3.87
CA ASN A 144 -9.89 -17.62 4.35
C ASN A 144 -11.02 -17.01 5.21
N GLY A 145 -10.98 -15.71 5.50
CA GLY A 145 -11.99 -15.01 6.31
C GLY A 145 -11.98 -15.35 7.81
N ARG A 146 -10.98 -16.09 8.30
CA ARG A 146 -10.93 -16.55 9.69
C ARG A 146 -10.13 -15.63 10.62
N HIS A 147 -9.04 -15.05 10.13
CA HIS A 147 -8.13 -14.26 10.95
C HIS A 147 -8.01 -12.82 10.47
N ILE A 148 -7.71 -11.93 11.41
CA ILE A 148 -7.27 -10.56 11.15
C ILE A 148 -5.87 -10.39 11.73
N ALA A 149 -4.93 -9.87 10.95
CA ALA A 149 -3.67 -9.35 11.46
C ALA A 149 -3.80 -7.87 11.81
N SER A 150 -3.16 -7.45 12.89
CA SER A 150 -3.06 -6.04 13.25
C SER A 150 -1.64 -5.64 13.64
N GLY A 151 -1.25 -4.44 13.24
CA GLY A 151 0.01 -3.79 13.61
C GLY A 151 -0.25 -2.50 14.39
N SER A 152 0.46 -2.31 15.49
CA SER A 152 0.29 -1.17 16.39
C SER A 152 1.60 -0.50 16.79
N GLY A 153 1.51 0.76 17.18
CA GLY A 153 2.57 1.51 17.85
C GLY A 153 3.01 0.92 19.19
N ASP A 154 2.28 -0.06 19.74
CA ASP A 154 2.68 -0.79 20.95
C ASP A 154 3.81 -1.81 20.70
N ARG A 155 4.28 -1.87 19.44
CA ARG A 155 5.37 -2.73 18.95
C ARG A 155 4.95 -4.20 18.87
N THR A 156 3.66 -4.46 18.71
CA THR A 156 3.13 -5.81 18.52
C THR A 156 2.42 -5.97 17.18
N VAL A 157 2.60 -7.16 16.60
CA VAL A 157 1.71 -7.74 15.59
C VAL A 157 0.82 -8.74 16.31
N ARG A 158 -0.50 -8.69 16.06
CA ARG A 158 -1.44 -9.67 16.64
C ARG A 158 -2.26 -10.34 15.56
N LEU A 159 -2.56 -11.62 15.77
CA LEU A 159 -3.58 -12.34 14.99
C LEU A 159 -4.81 -12.57 15.86
N TRP A 160 -5.96 -12.20 15.33
CA TRP A 160 -7.27 -12.33 15.96
C TRP A 160 -8.08 -13.36 15.20
N ASP A 161 -8.64 -14.33 15.90
CA ASP A 161 -9.53 -15.33 15.31
C ASP A 161 -10.98 -14.87 15.47
N ILE A 162 -11.68 -14.77 14.34
CA ILE A 162 -13.05 -14.25 14.26
C ILE A 162 -14.06 -15.20 14.90
N GLU A 163 -13.82 -16.51 14.83
CA GLU A 163 -14.75 -17.51 15.35
C GLU A 163 -14.76 -17.53 16.88
N SER A 164 -13.58 -17.53 17.50
CA SER A 164 -13.40 -17.52 18.95
C SER A 164 -13.50 -16.12 19.57
N GLY A 165 -13.29 -15.06 18.78
CA GLY A 165 -13.27 -13.69 19.27
C GLY A 165 -12.03 -13.37 20.13
N GLN A 166 -10.93 -14.11 19.97
CA GLN A 166 -9.73 -13.98 20.79
C GLN A 166 -8.48 -13.62 20.00
N CYS A 167 -7.50 -13.04 20.69
CA CYS A 167 -6.12 -12.92 20.20
C CYS A 167 -5.45 -14.30 20.27
N VAL A 168 -5.09 -14.88 19.12
CA VAL A 168 -4.47 -16.21 19.05
C VAL A 168 -2.96 -16.16 18.92
N LEU A 169 -2.39 -15.03 18.49
CA LEU A 169 -0.95 -14.83 18.40
C LEU A 169 -0.59 -13.39 18.75
N THR A 170 0.52 -13.19 19.47
CA THR A 170 1.12 -11.88 19.73
C THR A 170 2.62 -11.97 19.49
N LEU A 171 3.12 -11.14 18.57
CA LEU A 171 4.51 -11.08 18.14
C LEU A 171 5.06 -9.71 18.51
N ALA A 172 6.02 -9.66 19.42
CA ALA A 172 6.65 -8.41 19.85
C ALA A 172 7.92 -8.13 19.05
N ILE A 173 8.12 -6.86 18.70
CA ILE A 173 9.33 -6.35 18.04
C ILE A 173 9.88 -5.13 18.79
N GLU A 174 10.99 -4.60 18.31
CA GLU A 174 11.77 -3.58 19.00
C GLU A 174 11.18 -2.17 18.87
N ASP A 175 10.43 -1.88 17.79
CA ASP A 175 9.85 -0.56 17.50
C ASP A 175 8.43 -0.67 16.90
N GLY A 176 7.75 0.46 16.69
CA GLY A 176 6.34 0.52 16.30
C GLY A 176 6.07 -0.18 14.97
N VAL A 177 4.99 -0.96 14.90
CA VAL A 177 4.53 -1.60 13.66
C VAL A 177 3.64 -0.63 12.90
N THR A 178 4.03 -0.30 11.67
CA THR A 178 3.31 0.64 10.80
C THR A 178 2.37 -0.08 9.83
N THR A 179 2.68 -1.33 9.48
CA THR A 179 2.00 -2.08 8.42
C THR A 179 2.07 -3.58 8.68
N VAL A 180 1.00 -4.29 8.34
CA VAL A 180 0.93 -5.76 8.34
C VAL A 180 0.34 -6.27 7.03
N ALA A 181 0.71 -7.48 6.63
CA ALA A 181 0.08 -8.22 5.54
C ALA A 181 0.10 -9.72 5.85
N ILE A 182 -0.95 -10.43 5.45
CA ILE A 182 -1.05 -11.90 5.51
C ILE A 182 -0.76 -12.46 4.12
N SER A 183 -0.01 -13.56 4.03
CA SER A 183 0.25 -14.20 2.74
C SER A 183 -1.03 -14.79 2.13
N PRO A 184 -1.13 -14.92 0.79
CA PRO A 184 -2.33 -15.46 0.15
C PRO A 184 -2.75 -16.85 0.63
N ASP A 185 -1.79 -17.68 1.07
CA ASP A 185 -2.00 -19.03 1.63
C ASP A 185 -2.25 -19.04 3.15
N ASN A 186 -2.27 -17.86 3.79
CA ASN A 186 -2.47 -17.61 5.22
C ASN A 186 -1.40 -18.20 6.14
N GLN A 187 -0.26 -18.66 5.61
CA GLN A 187 0.80 -19.29 6.41
C GLN A 187 1.77 -18.29 7.01
N LEU A 188 1.88 -17.09 6.43
CA LEU A 188 2.81 -16.06 6.85
C LEU A 188 2.10 -14.76 7.19
N VAL A 189 2.66 -14.02 8.15
CA VAL A 189 2.34 -12.62 8.39
C VAL A 189 3.62 -11.81 8.29
N ALA A 190 3.59 -10.74 7.50
CA ALA A 190 4.68 -9.78 7.36
C ALA A 190 4.34 -8.50 8.12
N ALA A 191 5.35 -7.82 8.67
CA ALA A 191 5.20 -6.50 9.25
C ALA A 191 6.37 -5.59 8.92
N GLY A 192 6.06 -4.35 8.56
CA GLY A 192 7.01 -3.25 8.43
C GLY A 192 7.07 -2.44 9.73
N SER A 193 8.25 -1.95 10.06
CA SER A 193 8.52 -1.28 11.33
C SER A 193 9.22 0.07 11.15
N LEU A 194 9.07 0.91 12.18
CA LEU A 194 9.84 2.15 12.33
C LEU A 194 11.35 1.91 12.42
N ASP A 195 11.77 0.70 12.84
CA ASP A 195 13.18 0.28 12.91
C ASP A 195 13.82 -0.02 11.54
N LYS A 196 13.10 0.27 10.44
CA LYS A 196 13.54 0.14 9.03
C LYS A 196 13.57 -1.30 8.51
N SER A 197 13.20 -2.28 9.32
CA SER A 197 13.16 -3.67 8.89
C SER A 197 11.76 -4.11 8.48
N VAL A 198 11.73 -5.21 7.72
CA VAL A 198 10.52 -6.01 7.51
C VAL A 198 10.75 -7.38 8.11
N ARG A 199 9.78 -7.89 8.85
CA ARG A 199 9.84 -9.21 9.48
C ARG A 199 8.69 -10.07 8.99
N VAL A 200 8.94 -11.36 8.84
CA VAL A 200 7.94 -12.34 8.40
C VAL A 200 7.91 -13.50 9.38
N TRP A 201 6.73 -13.83 9.88
CA TRP A 201 6.51 -14.93 10.81
C TRP A 201 5.57 -15.97 10.23
N ASP A 202 5.75 -17.21 10.68
CA ASP A 202 4.78 -18.27 10.48
C ASP A 202 3.57 -18.06 11.41
N THR A 203 2.37 -18.06 10.84
CA THR A 203 1.12 -17.72 11.56
C THR A 203 0.68 -18.80 12.54
N THR A 204 1.16 -20.04 12.38
CA THR A 204 0.78 -21.17 13.22
C THR A 204 1.70 -21.30 14.44
N THR A 205 3.00 -21.12 14.22
CA THR A 205 4.03 -21.33 15.24
C THR A 205 4.49 -20.03 15.90
N GLY A 206 4.29 -18.88 15.25
CA GLY A 206 4.82 -17.59 15.68
C GLY A 206 6.33 -17.45 15.49
N PHE A 207 6.99 -18.39 14.80
CA PHE A 207 8.42 -18.30 14.56
C PHE A 207 8.74 -17.25 13.50
N LEU A 208 9.78 -16.45 13.79
CA LEU A 208 10.34 -15.49 12.84
C LEU A 208 11.08 -16.25 11.73
N VAL A 209 10.58 -16.17 10.51
CA VAL A 209 11.10 -16.86 9.33
C VAL A 209 12.13 -16.00 8.61
N GLU A 210 11.81 -14.73 8.38
CA GLU A 210 12.68 -13.78 7.66
C GLU A 210 12.79 -12.47 8.44
N ARG A 211 13.98 -11.89 8.44
CA ARG A 211 14.26 -10.53 8.93
C ARG A 211 15.01 -9.76 7.84
N LEU A 212 14.29 -8.89 7.16
CA LEU A 212 14.73 -8.15 5.99
C LEU A 212 15.26 -6.79 6.44
N GLU A 213 16.57 -6.72 6.67
CA GLU A 213 17.29 -5.54 7.16
C GLU A 213 18.74 -5.55 6.66
N GLY A 214 19.52 -4.54 7.03
CA GLY A 214 20.94 -4.46 6.68
C GLY A 214 21.15 -3.96 5.25
N ASP A 215 22.21 -4.42 4.57
CA ASP A 215 22.49 -4.10 3.17
C ASP A 215 22.40 -5.39 2.32
N PRO A 216 21.47 -5.51 1.36
CA PRO A 216 20.54 -4.48 0.87
C PRO A 216 19.21 -4.43 1.63
N GLY A 217 19.01 -3.41 2.47
CA GLY A 217 17.76 -3.12 3.19
C GLY A 217 17.41 -1.63 3.25
N HIS A 218 16.23 -1.33 3.79
CA HIS A 218 15.72 0.04 3.83
C HIS A 218 16.58 0.94 4.74
N LYS A 219 16.71 2.21 4.33
CA LYS A 219 17.52 3.21 5.04
C LYS A 219 16.71 4.05 6.01
N ASP A 220 15.39 3.94 5.97
CA ASP A 220 14.43 4.65 6.80
C ASP A 220 13.19 3.77 7.07
N SER A 221 12.28 4.24 7.93
CA SER A 221 11.11 3.48 8.40
C SER A 221 10.28 2.91 7.25
N VAL A 222 9.84 1.66 7.41
CA VAL A 222 8.94 1.01 6.45
C VAL A 222 7.51 1.42 6.80
N TYR A 223 6.70 1.76 5.81
CA TYR A 223 5.32 2.24 6.00
C TYR A 223 4.26 1.36 5.33
N SER A 224 4.66 0.51 4.40
CA SER A 224 3.74 -0.41 3.74
C SER A 224 4.44 -1.69 3.30
N VAL A 225 3.78 -2.83 3.48
CA VAL A 225 4.20 -4.13 2.98
C VAL A 225 3.03 -4.83 2.30
N ALA A 226 3.31 -5.62 1.26
CA ALA A 226 2.31 -6.43 0.59
C ALA A 226 2.93 -7.72 0.04
N PHE A 227 2.26 -8.85 0.23
CA PHE A 227 2.65 -10.10 -0.42
C PHE A 227 2.27 -10.08 -1.89
N ALA A 228 3.14 -10.64 -2.73
CA ALA A 228 2.78 -10.95 -4.10
C ALA A 228 1.76 -12.09 -4.14
N PRO A 229 0.86 -12.14 -5.16
CA PRO A 229 -0.13 -13.21 -5.30
C PRO A 229 0.48 -14.62 -5.38
N ASN A 230 1.75 -14.73 -5.77
CA ASN A 230 2.47 -16.00 -5.83
C ASN A 230 2.86 -16.57 -4.45
N GLY A 231 2.71 -15.79 -3.37
CA GLY A 231 3.06 -16.15 -1.99
C GLY A 231 4.57 -16.28 -1.70
N LYS A 232 5.43 -16.00 -2.68
CA LYS A 232 6.89 -16.16 -2.60
C LYS A 232 7.62 -14.83 -2.52
N ASP A 233 7.02 -13.77 -3.05
CA ASP A 233 7.61 -12.44 -3.02
C ASP A 233 6.84 -11.51 -2.08
N LEU A 234 7.55 -10.52 -1.55
CA LEU A 234 7.01 -9.45 -0.73
C LEU A 234 7.52 -8.11 -1.28
N VAL A 235 6.68 -7.08 -1.30
CA VAL A 235 7.11 -5.71 -1.56
C VAL A 235 7.01 -4.86 -0.30
N SER A 236 7.91 -3.89 -0.15
CA SER A 236 7.89 -2.93 0.95
C SER A 236 8.18 -1.52 0.47
N GLY A 237 7.43 -0.54 0.99
CA GLY A 237 7.62 0.90 0.73
C GLY A 237 8.10 1.63 1.99
N SER A 238 9.04 2.56 1.83
CA SER A 238 9.72 3.24 2.94
C SER A 238 9.81 4.76 2.76
N LEU A 239 10.05 5.44 3.88
CA LEU A 239 10.43 6.86 3.90
C LEU A 239 11.79 7.12 3.23
N ASP A 240 12.59 6.07 2.96
CA ASP A 240 13.80 6.19 2.14
C ASP A 240 13.52 6.43 0.65
N LYS A 241 12.24 6.58 0.29
CA LYS A 241 11.70 6.88 -1.05
C LYS A 241 11.82 5.72 -2.03
N THR A 242 12.19 4.54 -1.55
CA THR A 242 12.31 3.33 -2.38
C THR A 242 11.19 2.35 -2.09
N ILE A 243 10.91 1.52 -3.10
CA ILE A 243 10.21 0.25 -2.90
C ILE A 243 11.25 -0.86 -3.04
N ARG A 244 11.12 -1.92 -2.25
CA ARG A 244 11.95 -3.12 -2.36
C ARG A 244 11.09 -4.34 -2.59
N MET A 245 11.54 -5.23 -3.47
CA MET A 245 10.95 -6.55 -3.68
C MET A 245 11.89 -7.61 -3.13
N TRP A 246 11.33 -8.51 -2.35
CA TRP A 246 12.04 -9.52 -1.58
C TRP A 246 11.56 -10.91 -2.00
N GLU A 247 12.51 -11.77 -2.36
CA GLU A 247 12.25 -13.19 -2.56
C GLU A 247 12.34 -13.90 -1.20
N LEU A 248 11.23 -14.45 -0.74
CA LEU A 248 11.14 -15.19 0.51
C LEU A 248 11.53 -16.65 0.26
N THR A 249 12.41 -17.20 1.10
CA THR A 249 12.78 -18.61 0.99
C THR A 249 12.05 -19.40 2.08
N PRO A 250 10.98 -20.15 1.76
CA PRO A 250 10.31 -20.94 2.78
C PRO A 250 11.31 -21.90 3.44
N PRO A 251 11.27 -22.06 4.77
CA PRO A 251 12.24 -22.87 5.48
C PRO A 251 12.09 -24.34 5.06
N ARG A 252 13.04 -24.84 4.28
CA ARG A 252 13.17 -26.29 4.07
C ARG A 252 13.69 -26.91 5.37
N GLY A 253 12.78 -27.43 6.19
CA GLY A 253 13.05 -28.43 7.23
C GLY A 253 14.01 -28.00 8.35
N LEU A 254 13.42 -27.88 9.55
CA LEU A 254 14.05 -27.87 10.88
C LEU A 254 14.85 -26.64 11.32
N ALA A 255 14.28 -26.02 12.36
CA ALA A 255 14.90 -25.45 13.55
C ALA A 255 16.44 -25.57 13.64
N GLY A 256 17.12 -24.43 13.55
CA GLY A 256 18.52 -24.33 13.93
C GLY A 256 19.29 -23.14 13.35
N GLY A 257 18.82 -22.55 12.26
CA GLY A 257 19.33 -21.27 11.75
C GLY A 257 18.46 -20.13 12.25
N GLY A 258 19.06 -19.03 12.70
CA GLY A 258 18.33 -17.78 12.95
C GLY A 258 17.57 -17.30 11.69
N PRO A 259 16.77 -16.23 11.81
CA PRO A 259 16.04 -15.68 10.67
C PRO A 259 16.99 -15.44 9.52
N LYS A 260 16.59 -15.86 8.33
CA LYS A 260 17.37 -15.55 7.12
C LYS A 260 17.12 -14.08 6.76
N GLY A 261 18.12 -13.48 6.14
CA GLY A 261 17.94 -12.23 5.42
C GLY A 261 17.42 -12.59 4.04
N GLY A 262 16.11 -12.50 3.83
CA GLY A 262 15.50 -12.68 2.52
C GLY A 262 16.18 -11.83 1.46
N LYS A 263 16.20 -12.32 0.23
CA LYS A 263 17.00 -11.70 -0.84
C LYS A 263 16.22 -10.53 -1.43
N CYS A 264 16.75 -9.32 -1.31
CA CYS A 264 16.25 -8.18 -2.10
C CYS A 264 16.56 -8.44 -3.58
N VAL A 265 15.52 -8.65 -4.39
CA VAL A 265 15.62 -8.94 -5.83
C VAL A 265 15.39 -7.72 -6.71
N LYS A 266 14.78 -6.66 -6.17
CA LYS A 266 14.58 -5.39 -6.86
C LYS A 266 14.53 -4.22 -5.89
N ILE A 267 15.09 -3.09 -6.32
CA ILE A 267 14.90 -1.78 -5.69
C ILE A 267 14.29 -0.89 -6.76
N PHE A 268 13.12 -0.32 -6.47
CA PHE A 268 12.45 0.64 -7.33
C PHE A 268 12.73 2.05 -6.80
N GLU A 269 13.47 2.82 -7.59
CA GLU A 269 13.78 4.22 -7.31
C GLU A 269 13.09 5.09 -8.37
N GLY A 270 12.45 6.18 -7.95
CA GLY A 270 11.68 7.06 -8.84
C GLY A 270 10.77 8.05 -8.12
N HIS A 271 10.34 7.73 -6.90
CA HIS A 271 9.57 8.68 -6.09
C HIS A 271 10.45 9.82 -5.53
N LYS A 272 9.90 11.03 -5.48
CA LYS A 272 10.61 12.23 -4.98
C LYS A 272 10.54 12.38 -3.46
N ASP A 273 9.53 11.78 -2.86
CA ASP A 273 9.22 11.85 -1.43
C ASP A 273 8.81 10.45 -0.93
N PHE A 274 8.47 10.37 0.35
CA PHE A 274 8.19 9.14 1.08
C PHE A 274 7.18 8.21 0.39
N VAL A 275 7.52 6.93 0.28
CA VAL A 275 6.57 5.90 -0.17
C VAL A 275 5.73 5.47 1.03
N LEU A 276 4.42 5.67 0.92
CA LEU A 276 3.48 5.48 2.04
C LEU A 276 2.58 4.25 1.86
N SER A 277 2.37 3.80 0.63
CA SER A 277 1.58 2.60 0.32
C SER A 277 2.19 1.84 -0.84
N VAL A 278 2.15 0.51 -0.79
CA VAL A 278 2.51 -0.38 -1.89
C VAL A 278 1.46 -1.49 -2.04
N ALA A 279 1.25 -1.94 -3.27
CA ALA A 279 0.38 -3.05 -3.58
C ALA A 279 0.90 -3.80 -4.83
N LEU A 280 0.40 -5.02 -5.05
CA LEU A 280 0.55 -5.71 -6.33
C LEU A 280 -0.81 -5.92 -6.97
N THR A 281 -0.84 -5.93 -8.30
CA THR A 281 -2.04 -6.37 -9.02
C THR A 281 -2.31 -7.86 -8.75
N PRO A 282 -3.58 -8.33 -8.81
CA PRO A 282 -3.92 -9.72 -8.51
C PRO A 282 -3.22 -10.77 -9.38
N ASP A 283 -2.85 -10.40 -10.61
CA ASP A 283 -2.06 -11.23 -11.53
C ASP A 283 -0.54 -11.14 -11.29
N GLY A 284 -0.11 -10.26 -10.39
CA GLY A 284 1.30 -9.97 -10.11
C GLY A 284 2.04 -9.24 -11.24
N ALA A 285 1.33 -8.74 -12.26
CA ALA A 285 1.94 -8.08 -13.40
C ALA A 285 2.55 -6.72 -13.06
N TRP A 286 2.03 -6.03 -12.04
CA TRP A 286 2.47 -4.70 -11.66
C TRP A 286 2.63 -4.56 -10.15
N VAL A 287 3.70 -3.87 -9.76
CA VAL A 287 3.79 -3.24 -8.43
C VAL A 287 3.21 -1.85 -8.55
N MET A 288 2.46 -1.42 -7.53
CA MET A 288 1.91 -0.08 -7.41
C MET A 288 2.44 0.57 -6.15
N SER A 289 2.67 1.88 -6.19
CA SER A 289 3.10 2.64 -5.01
C SER A 289 2.48 4.03 -4.98
N GLY A 290 2.05 4.44 -3.78
CA GLY A 290 1.60 5.81 -3.50
C GLY A 290 2.62 6.54 -2.65
N SER A 291 2.95 7.77 -3.03
CA SER A 291 3.95 8.59 -2.34
C SER A 291 3.43 9.96 -1.92
N LYS A 292 4.10 10.54 -0.92
CA LYS A 292 3.92 11.93 -0.50
C LYS A 292 4.23 12.95 -1.61
N ASP A 293 4.91 12.53 -2.68
CA ASP A 293 5.07 13.33 -3.90
C ASP A 293 3.75 13.52 -4.69
N ARG A 294 2.64 12.96 -4.20
CA ARG A 294 1.27 12.99 -4.76
C ARG A 294 1.08 12.09 -5.98
N GLY A 295 2.12 11.35 -6.35
CA GLY A 295 2.11 10.39 -7.43
C GLY A 295 1.74 8.98 -6.96
N VAL A 296 1.00 8.28 -7.81
CA VAL A 296 0.90 6.82 -7.79
C VAL A 296 1.67 6.28 -8.98
N GLN A 297 2.70 5.46 -8.76
CA GLN A 297 3.49 4.86 -9.83
C GLN A 297 3.17 3.38 -10.02
N PHE A 298 3.19 2.94 -11.27
CA PHE A 298 3.08 1.52 -11.67
C PHE A 298 4.45 1.06 -12.16
N TRP A 299 4.90 -0.08 -11.68
CA TRP A 299 6.25 -0.61 -11.94
C TRP A 299 6.17 -2.02 -12.47
N ASP A 300 7.00 -2.31 -13.47
CA ASP A 300 7.25 -3.67 -13.92
C ASP A 300 8.11 -4.39 -12.86
N PRO A 301 7.62 -5.46 -12.21
CA PRO A 301 8.36 -6.17 -11.17
C PRO A 301 9.62 -6.89 -11.71
N GLN A 302 9.69 -7.19 -13.00
CA GLN A 302 10.83 -7.87 -13.62
C GLN A 302 11.94 -6.89 -13.98
N THR A 303 11.59 -5.72 -14.52
CA THR A 303 12.59 -4.74 -15.00
C THR A 303 12.92 -3.68 -13.97
N GLY A 304 11.99 -3.35 -13.06
CA GLY A 304 12.11 -2.22 -12.13
C GLY A 304 11.79 -0.87 -12.77
N GLU A 305 11.36 -0.84 -14.04
CA GLU A 305 11.02 0.38 -14.75
C GLU A 305 9.58 0.81 -14.42
N ALA A 306 9.41 2.09 -14.10
CA ALA A 306 8.11 2.72 -13.96
C ALA A 306 7.43 2.80 -15.32
N GLN A 307 6.18 2.35 -15.44
CA GLN A 307 5.40 2.46 -16.67
C GLN A 307 4.68 3.79 -16.79
N LEU A 308 4.11 4.24 -15.68
CA LEU A 308 3.39 5.50 -15.62
C LEU A 308 3.34 6.02 -14.18
N MET A 309 3.08 7.33 -14.07
CA MET A 309 2.74 8.01 -12.83
C MET A 309 1.37 8.67 -12.99
N LEU A 310 0.51 8.50 -11.99
CA LEU A 310 -0.80 9.14 -11.87
C LEU A 310 -0.74 10.21 -10.79
N GLN A 311 -1.28 11.38 -11.05
CA GLN A 311 -1.46 12.42 -10.05
C GLN A 311 -2.89 12.95 -10.09
N GLY A 312 -3.69 12.57 -9.08
CA GLY A 312 -5.08 13.03 -8.91
C GLY A 312 -5.34 13.78 -7.61
N HIS A 313 -4.35 13.86 -6.71
CA HIS A 313 -4.53 14.47 -5.38
C HIS A 313 -3.88 15.85 -5.28
N LYS A 314 -4.70 16.86 -4.95
CA LYS A 314 -4.24 18.18 -4.50
C LYS A 314 -4.37 18.22 -2.98
N ASN A 315 -3.28 18.07 -2.23
CA ASN A 315 -3.34 18.37 -0.80
C ASN A 315 -3.63 19.87 -0.63
N SER A 316 -4.60 20.20 0.23
CA SER A 316 -4.82 21.56 0.71
C SER A 316 -3.48 22.13 1.23
N GLY A 317 -3.16 23.36 0.85
CA GLY A 317 -1.83 23.98 0.95
C GLY A 317 -1.27 24.26 2.35
N THR A 318 -1.31 23.30 3.27
CA THR A 318 -0.64 23.38 4.57
C THR A 318 0.42 22.27 4.68
N PRO A 319 1.73 22.60 4.80
CA PRO A 319 2.81 21.62 4.83
C PRO A 319 2.86 20.73 6.08
N HIS A 320 1.99 20.94 7.08
CA HIS A 320 2.11 20.33 8.40
C HIS A 320 1.06 19.28 8.78
N HIS A 321 0.05 19.04 7.95
CA HIS A 321 -0.92 17.97 8.19
C HIS A 321 -1.10 17.10 6.94
N ALA A 322 -0.14 16.20 6.72
CA ALA A 322 -0.40 15.04 5.89
C ALA A 322 -1.29 14.10 6.72
N SER A 323 -2.59 14.10 6.46
CA SER A 323 -3.40 12.95 6.90
C SER A 323 -2.88 11.74 6.16
N GLN A 324 -2.32 10.78 6.88
CA GLN A 324 -2.01 9.43 6.41
C GLN A 324 -3.34 8.78 5.96
N ARG A 325 -3.78 9.09 4.74
CA ARG A 325 -4.92 8.45 4.11
C ARG A 325 -4.33 7.49 3.11
N GLY A 326 -4.21 6.23 3.54
CA GLY A 326 -3.87 5.13 2.65
C GLY A 326 -4.86 5.12 1.49
N ILE A 327 -4.32 4.92 0.29
CA ILE A 327 -5.11 4.34 -0.78
C ILE A 327 -5.26 2.87 -0.35
N CYS A 328 -6.45 2.52 0.13
CA CYS A 328 -6.91 1.13 0.19
C CYS A 328 -7.47 0.76 -1.18
#